data_AF-A0A077Y093-F1
#
_entry.id   AF-A0A077Y093-F1
#
_cell.length_a   1.000
_cell.length_b   1.000
_cell.length_c   1.000
_cell.angle_alpha   90.00
_cell.angle_beta   90.00
_cell.angle_gamma   90.00
#
_symmetry.space_group_name_H-M   'P 1'
#
loop_
_entity.id
_entity.type
_entity.pdbx_description
1 polymer ?
#
loop_
_entity_poly.entity_id
_entity_poly.type
_entity_poly.pdbx_seq_one_letter_code
_entity_poly.pdbx_strand_id
1 'polypeptide(L)' 'MLKDKNEGLGNQIPPDLFHVEIYFVANGSTIENAHVFVNHYQDKNWRNNRNFIIKNWKVLAWQWIFYMV' A
#
# COMPACT_ATOMS: atom_id res chain seq x y z
N MET A 1 17.22 -19.49 -0.27
CA MET A 1 16.20 -18.91 0.63
C MET A 1 15.02 -18.53 -0.23
N LEU A 2 13.86 -19.17 -0.04
CA LEU A 2 12.62 -18.74 -0.69
C LEU A 2 12.32 -17.35 -0.12
N LYS A 3 12.39 -16.30 -0.95
CA LYS A 3 11.82 -15.00 -0.58
C LYS A 3 10.38 -15.29 -0.19
N ASP A 4 9.99 -14.99 1.05
CA ASP A 4 8.61 -15.06 1.47
C ASP A 4 7.78 -14.40 0.38
N LYS A 5 6.93 -15.19 -0.29
CA LYS A 5 6.04 -14.66 -1.32
C LYS A 5 5.24 -13.59 -0.60
N ASN A 6 5.42 -12.33 -1.01
CA ASN A 6 4.51 -11.28 -0.57
C ASN A 6 3.14 -11.74 -1.06
N GLU A 7 2.22 -12.10 -0.16
CA GLU A 7 0.96 -12.79 -0.51
C GLU A 7 -0.15 -11.77 -0.83
N GLY A 8 0.17 -10.48 -0.71
CA GLY A 8 -0.80 -9.41 -0.91
C GLY A 8 -1.88 -9.39 0.18
N LEU A 9 -1.64 -9.94 1.37
CA LEU A 9 -2.63 -10.01 2.46
C LEU A 9 -2.85 -8.67 3.19
N GLY A 10 -2.06 -7.64 2.89
CA GLY A 10 -2.14 -6.33 3.55
C GLY A 10 -1.15 -6.15 4.68
N ASN A 11 -0.70 -7.23 5.32
CA ASN A 11 0.10 -7.15 6.55
C ASN A 11 1.62 -7.16 6.34
N GLN A 12 2.07 -7.30 5.10
CA GLN A 12 3.48 -7.27 4.72
C GLN A 12 3.86 -5.85 4.29
N ILE A 13 4.81 -5.26 5.00
CA ILE A 13 5.18 -3.85 4.90
C ILE A 13 6.71 -3.76 4.78
N PRO A 14 7.26 -3.14 3.72
CA PRO A 14 6.54 -2.54 2.60
C PRO A 14 5.81 -3.58 1.74
N PRO A 15 4.66 -3.22 1.14
CA PRO A 15 3.98 -4.09 0.20
C PRO A 15 4.77 -4.26 -1.09
N ASP A 16 4.51 -5.37 -1.79
CA ASP A 16 4.91 -5.51 -3.18
C ASP A 16 4.02 -4.62 -4.06
N LEU A 17 4.66 -3.79 -4.91
CA LEU A 17 3.98 -2.85 -5.78
C LEU A 17 2.92 -3.53 -6.65
N PHE A 18 3.19 -4.74 -7.15
CA PHE A 18 2.26 -5.51 -7.98
C PHE A 18 0.93 -5.77 -7.26
N HIS A 19 0.95 -6.09 -5.97
CA HIS A 19 -0.27 -6.29 -5.20
C HIS A 19 -1.02 -4.99 -4.95
N VAL A 20 -0.30 -3.87 -4.81
CA VAL A 20 -0.92 -2.55 -4.64
C VAL A 20 -1.60 -2.11 -5.92
N GLU A 21 -0.94 -2.26 -7.08
CA GLU A 21 -1.52 -1.96 -8.39
C GLU A 21 -2.81 -2.74 -8.63
N ILE A 22 -2.80 -4.06 -8.40
CA ILE A 22 -3.99 -4.91 -8.52
C ILE A 22 -5.09 -4.41 -7.58
N TYR A 23 -4.76 -4.08 -6.33
CA TYR A 23 -5.74 -3.61 -5.37
C TYR A 23 -6.40 -2.30 -5.82
N PHE A 24 -5.62 -1.33 -6.31
CA PHE A 24 -6.15 -0.06 -6.79
C PHE A 24 -7.06 -0.24 -8.00
N VAL A 25 -6.61 -1.00 -9.01
CA VAL A 25 -7.41 -1.27 -10.22
C VAL A 25 -8.70 -2.02 -9.86
N ALA A 26 -8.64 -3.03 -8.99
CA ALA A 26 -9.81 -3.79 -8.56
C ALA A 26 -10.85 -2.95 -7.80
N ASN A 27 -10.43 -1.83 -7.19
CA ASN A 27 -11.31 -0.90 -6.49
C ASN A 27 -11.66 0.35 -7.33
N GLY A 28 -11.46 0.30 -8.65
CA GLY A 28 -11.85 1.37 -9.57
C GLY A 28 -10.92 2.59 -9.60
N SER A 29 -9.71 2.47 -9.04
CA SER A 29 -8.65 3.47 -9.14
C SER A 29 -7.64 3.10 -10.24
N THR A 30 -6.58 3.90 -10.42
CA THR A 30 -5.58 3.70 -11.47
C THR A 30 -4.23 3.20 -10.92
N ILE A 31 -3.38 2.67 -11.80
CA ILE A 31 -2.02 2.24 -11.47
C ILE A 31 -1.17 3.44 -11.03
N GLU A 32 -1.35 4.60 -11.66
CA GLU A 32 -0.65 5.84 -11.31
C GLU A 32 -0.97 6.24 -9.86
N ASN A 33 -2.23 6.15 -9.44
CA ASN A 33 -2.63 6.41 -8.05
C ASN A 33 -2.00 5.40 -7.07
N ALA A 34 -1.86 4.13 -7.47
CA ALA A 34 -1.15 3.13 -6.67
C ALA A 34 0.31 3.51 -6.46
N HIS A 35 0.99 4.01 -7.50
CA HIS A 35 2.38 4.46 -7.43
C HIS A 35 2.52 5.68 -6.53
N VAL A 36 1.64 6.68 -6.67
CA VAL A 36 1.62 7.86 -5.80
C VAL A 36 1.43 7.45 -4.33
N PHE A 37 0.50 6.53 -4.06
CA PHE A 37 0.29 5.98 -2.72
C PHE A 37 1.56 5.30 -2.17
N VAL A 38 2.19 4.41 -2.94
CA VAL A 38 3.40 3.71 -2.49
C VAL A 38 4.52 4.70 -2.21
N ASN A 39 4.77 5.65 -3.11
CA ASN A 39 5.80 6.67 -2.93
C ASN A 39 5.56 7.51 -1.67
N HIS A 40 4.32 7.96 -1.44
CA HIS A 40 3.94 8.72 -0.25
C HIS A 40 4.28 8.00 1.06
N TYR A 41 4.02 6.69 1.14
CA TYR A 41 4.31 5.90 2.33
C TYR A 41 5.75 5.42 2.41
N GLN A 42 6.43 5.27 1.27
CA GLN A 42 7.87 4.99 1.21
C GLN A 42 8.67 6.13 1.84
N ASP A 43 8.37 7.38 1.51
CA ASP A 43 9.02 8.58 2.09
C ASP A 43 8.79 8.69 3.61
N LYS A 44 7.68 8.12 4.09
CA LYS A 44 7.33 8.05 5.51
C LYS A 44 7.82 6.79 6.21
N ASN A 45 8.64 5.97 5.54
CA ASN A 45 9.13 4.68 6.04
C ASN A 45 8.01 3.75 6.53
N TRP A 46 6.83 3.82 5.90
CA TRP A 46 5.64 3.06 6.29
C TRP A 46 5.27 3.20 7.77
N ARG A 47 5.44 4.41 8.31
CA ARG A 47 5.04 4.78 9.66
C ARG A 47 3.88 5.78 9.63
N ASN A 48 3.05 5.73 10.66
CA ASN A 48 2.01 6.73 10.88
C ASN A 48 2.60 8.00 11.53
N ASN A 49 1.76 9.03 11.68
CA ASN A 49 2.17 10.32 12.28
C ASN A 49 2.61 10.22 13.75
N ARG A 50 2.28 9.11 14.44
CA ARG A 50 2.73 8.80 15.81
C ARG A 50 4.00 7.92 15.81
N ASN A 51 4.65 7.79 14.66
CA ASN A 51 5.87 7.01 14.44
C ASN A 51 5.73 5.48 14.61
N PHE A 52 4.50 4.96 14.68
CA PHE A 52 4.26 3.52 14.72
C PHE A 52 4.23 2.92 13.30
N ILE A 53 4.76 1.71 13.19
CA ILE A 53 4.74 0.94 11.93
C ILE A 53 3.28 0.65 11.55
N ILE A 54 2.94 0.94 10.30
CA ILE A 54 1.66 0.59 9.71
C ILE A 54 1.55 -0.94 9.68
N LYS A 55 0.44 -1.48 10.18
CA LYS A 55 0.22 -2.94 10.20
C LYS A 55 -0.50 -3.48 8.97
N ASN A 56 -1.25 -2.63 8.27
CA ASN A 56 -2.03 -3.04 7.12
C ASN A 56 -2.10 -1.93 6.07
N TRP A 57 -1.44 -2.13 4.93
CA TRP A 57 -1.42 -1.15 3.85
C TRP A 57 -2.75 -1.08 3.09
N LYS A 58 -3.56 -2.14 3.08
CA LYS A 58 -4.87 -2.14 2.39
C LYS A 58 -5.86 -1.19 3.05
N VAL A 59 -5.82 -1.07 4.38
CA VAL A 59 -6.66 -0.09 5.10
C VAL A 59 -6.31 1.33 4.64
N LEU A 60 -5.02 1.63 4.50
CA LEU A 60 -4.56 2.92 4.01
C LEU A 60 -4.85 3.12 2.53
N ALA A 61 -4.71 2.08 1.72
CA ALA A 61 -5.04 2.13 0.30
C ALA A 61 -6.54 2.39 0.09
N TRP A 62 -7.41 1.74 0.86
CA TRP A 62 -8.85 2.00 0.85
C TRP A 62 -9.17 3.44 1.22
N GLN A 63 -8.57 3.95 2.30
CA GLN A 63 -8.70 5.37 2.68
C GLN A 63 -8.17 6.30 1.60
N TRP A 64 -7.04 5.96 0.97
CA TRP A 64 -6.45 6.75 -0.11
C TRP A 64 -7.39 6.84 -1.31
N ILE A 65 -7.91 5.70 -1.77
CA ILE A 65 -8.85 5.64 -2.89
C ILE A 65 -10.12 6.44 -2.59
N PHE A 66 -10.59 6.43 -1.34
CA PHE A 66 -11.82 7.12 -0.97
C PHE A 66 -11.65 8.64 -0.76
N TYR A 67 -10.51 9.11 -0.24
CA TYR A 67 -10.33 10.51 0.17
C TYR A 67 -9.34 11.33 -0.68
N MET A 68 -8.41 10.68 -1.39
CA MET A 68 -7.28 11.35 -2.06
C MET A 68 -7.31 11.23 -3.60
N VAL A 69 -8.28 10.50 -4.15
CA VAL A 69 -8.52 10.36 -5.61
C VAL A 69 -9.62 11.33 -6.05
#